data_AF-A0A9K3HU63-F1
#
_entry.id   AF-A0A9K3HU63-F1
#
_cell.length_a   1.000
_cell.length_b   1.000
_cell.length_c   1.000
_cell.angle_alpha   90.00
_cell.angle_beta   90.00
_cell.angle_gamma   90.00
#
_symmetry.space_group_name_H-M   'P 1'
#
loop_
_entity.id
_entity.type
_entity.pdbx_description
1 polymer ?
#
loop_
_entity_poly.entity_id
_entity_poly.type
_entity_poly.pdbx_seq_one_letter_code
_entity_poly.pdbx_strand_id
1 'polypeptide(L)' 'MRSWELWNMAENKSMTVQAHDDIIAALAQSSVTGMVTSASHDRSIKLWK' A
#
# COMPACT_ATOMS: atom_id res chain seq x y z
N MET A 1 10.92 13.22 1.72
CA MET A 1 10.49 12.00 0.99
C MET A 1 9.77 11.12 1.99
N ARG A 2 8.51 10.74 1.75
CA ARG A 2 7.69 9.96 2.69
C ARG A 2 7.56 8.54 2.15
N SER A 3 7.91 7.54 2.97
CA SER A 3 7.86 6.12 2.63
C SER A 3 6.89 5.40 3.55
N TRP A 4 6.11 4.46 3.02
CA TRP A 4 5.26 3.57 3.81
C TRP A 4 5.83 2.16 3.81
N GLU A 5 5.65 1.45 4.92
CA GLU A 5 6.12 0.08 5.08
C GLU A 5 4.97 -0.90 4.79
N LEU A 6 5.19 -1.78 3.82
CA LEU A 6 4.30 -2.89 3.53
C LEU A 6 4.78 -4.10 4.34
N TRP A 7 3.89 -4.72 5.11
CA TRP A 7 4.23 -5.91 5.90
C TRP A 7 3.80 -7.18 5.15
N ASN A 8 4.78 -7.97 4.71
CA ASN A 8 4.52 -9.29 4.15
C ASN A 8 4.40 -10.30 5.31
N MET A 9 3.17 -10.73 5.60
CA MET A 9 2.88 -11.71 6.65
C MET A 9 3.39 -13.12 6.32
N ALA A 10 3.51 -13.49 5.03
CA ALA A 10 3.97 -14.81 4.62
C ALA A 10 5.47 -15.00 4.84
N GLU A 11 6.23 -13.91 4.67
CA GLU A 11 7.68 -13.89 4.87
C GLU A 11 8.09 -13.23 6.20
N ASN A 12 7.10 -12.75 6.97
CA ASN A 12 7.26 -11.96 8.19
C ASN A 12 8.26 -10.80 8.02
N LYS A 13 8.14 -10.06 6.91
CA LYS A 13 9.14 -9.08 6.46
C LYS A 13 8.48 -7.77 6.08
N SER A 14 9.01 -6.65 6.56
CA SER A 14 8.63 -5.32 6.08
C SER A 14 9.37 -4.98 4.79
N MET A 15 8.65 -4.37 3.86
CA MET A 15 9.15 -3.92 2.57
C MET A 15 8.83 -2.44 2.45
N THR A 16 9.86 -1.60 2.32
CA THR A 16 9.66 -0.18 2.04
C THR A 16 9.47 -0.01 0.55
N VAL A 17 8.22 0.06 0.10
CA VAL A 17 7.89 0.25 -1.31
C VAL A 17 7.54 1.73 -1.52
N GLN A 18 8.19 2.37 -2.51
CA GLN A 18 7.75 3.67 -2.99
C GLN A 18 6.45 3.48 -3.80
N ALA A 19 5.34 3.38 -3.06
CA ALA A 19 4.01 3.31 -3.64
C ALA A 19 3.59 4.68 -4.20
N HIS A 20 3.78 5.75 -3.45
CA HIS A 20 3.23 7.06 -3.76
C HIS A 20 4.24 8.17 -3.45
N ASP A 21 4.20 9.26 -4.22
CA ASP A 21 5.08 10.42 -4.03
C ASP A 21 4.55 11.39 -2.96
N ASP A 22 3.29 11.21 -2.56
CA ASP A 22 2.62 11.96 -1.51
C ASP A 22 1.98 11.05 -0.46
N ILE A 23 1.42 11.63 0.60
CA ILE A 23 0.80 10.91 1.70
C ILE A 23 -0.33 10.00 1.22
N ILE A 24 -0.29 8.77 1.72
CA ILE A 24 -1.40 7.84 1.60
C ILE A 24 -2.49 8.35 2.54
N ALA A 25 -3.63 8.70 1.95
CA ALA A 25 -4.79 9.20 2.68
C ALA A 25 -5.69 8.05 3.16
N ALA A 26 -5.68 6.92 2.44
CA ALA A 26 -6.49 5.76 2.77
C ALA A 26 -5.87 4.45 2.30
N LEU A 27 -6.15 3.39 3.05
CA LEU A 27 -5.81 2.01 2.76
C LEU A 27 -7.07 1.15 2.92
N ALA A 28 -7.32 0.24 1.98
CA ALA A 28 -8.43 -0.69 2.06
C ALA A 28 -8.01 -2.08 1.55
N GLN A 29 -8.49 -3.14 2.21
CA GLN A 29 -8.20 -4.52 1.86
C GLN A 29 -9.50 -5.26 1.54
N SER A 30 -9.46 -6.10 0.51
CA SER A 30 -10.51 -7.03 0.14
C SER A 30 -10.18 -8.43 0.69
N SER A 31 -11.00 -8.94 1.60
CA SER A 31 -10.88 -10.30 2.13
C SER A 31 -11.28 -11.38 1.12
N VAL A 32 -12.04 -11.00 0.08
CA VAL A 32 -12.54 -11.93 -0.95
C VAL A 32 -11.50 -12.20 -2.03
N THR A 33 -10.76 -11.16 -2.45
CA THR A 33 -9.76 -11.24 -3.52
C THR A 33 -8.33 -11.21 -3.01
N GLY A 34 -8.12 -10.95 -1.72
CA GLY A 34 -6.81 -10.76 -1.11
C GLY A 34 -6.11 -9.46 -1.54
N MET A 35 -6.80 -8.60 -2.30
CA MET A 35 -6.20 -7.38 -2.85
C MET A 35 -6.16 -6.26 -1.81
N VAL A 36 -5.13 -5.42 -1.90
CA VAL A 36 -5.00 -4.20 -1.11
C VAL A 36 -4.99 -3.00 -2.04
N THR A 37 -5.71 -1.96 -1.66
CA THR A 37 -5.77 -0.67 -2.36
C THR A 37 -5.18 0.42 -1.48
N SER A 38 -4.34 1.25 -2.08
CA SER A 38 -3.81 2.48 -1.47
C SER A 38 -4.24 3.68 -2.30
N ALA A 39 -4.81 4.68 -1.63
CA ALA A 39 -5.17 5.96 -2.25
C ALA A 39 -4.31 7.08 -1.66
N SER A 40 -3.70 7.87 -2.54
CA SER A 40 -2.81 8.96 -2.15
C SER A 40 -3.26 10.31 -2.70
N HIS A 41 -2.80 11.38 -2.05
CA HIS A 41 -2.95 12.75 -2.55
C HIS A 41 -2.11 13.06 -3.79
N ASP A 42 -1.27 12.12 -4.24
CA ASP A 42 -0.62 12.17 -5.55
C ASP A 42 -1.59 11.97 -6.73
N ARG A 43 -2.91 11.90 -6.44
CA ARG A 43 -4.03 11.68 -7.38
C ARG A 43 -3.99 10.31 -8.05
N SER A 44 -3.30 9.35 -7.45
CA SER A 44 -3.27 7.97 -7.90
C SER A 44 -3.84 7.01 -6.85
N ILE A 45 -4.42 5.94 -7.36
CA ILE A 45 -4.83 4.78 -6.57
C ILE A 45 -4.02 3.61 -7.09
N LYS A 46 -3.33 2.89 -6.19
CA LYS A 46 -2.59 1.68 -6.53
C LYS A 46 -3.27 0.46 -5.96
N LEU A 47 -3.31 -0.58 -6.77
CA LEU A 47 -3.88 -1.87 -6.45
C LEU A 47 -2.75 -2.89 -6.37
N TRP A 48 -2.71 -3.63 -5.27
CA TRP A 48 -1.67 -4.59 -4.93
C TRP A 48 -2.33 -5.97 -4.77
N LYS A 49 -1.63 -7.01 -5.23
CA LYS A 49 -2.02 -8.41 -5.09
C LYS A 49 -0.90 -9.17 -4.39
#